data_AF-A0A8F5VGX6-F1
#
_entry.id   AF-A0A8F5VGX6-F1
#
_cell.length_a   1.000
_cell.length_b   1.000
_cell.length_c   1.000
_cell.angle_alpha   90.00
_cell.angle_beta   90.00
_cell.angle_gamma   90.00
#
_symmetry.space_group_name_H-M   'P 1'
#
loop_
_entity.id
_entity.type
_entity.pdbx_description
1 polymer ?
#
loop_
_entity_poly.entity_id
_entity_poly.type
_entity_poly.pdbx_seq_one_letter_code
_entity_poly.pdbx_strand_id
1 'polypeptide(L)'
;MYKYNSINAQLVDGNKDTGSTAIQIYYLTHQILKLTSHLESHSEDYSSRRGLRKLLGKRKRLLIYLSDGNAALYAKVIKTLGIRSLQRP
;
A
#
# COMPACT_ATOMS: atom_id res chain seq x y z
N MET A 1 -1.70 15.00 8.98
CA MET A 1 -1.23 14.02 9.98
C MET A 1 -2.36 13.14 10.53
N TYR A 2 -3.52 13.71 10.87
CA TYR A 2 -4.66 12.98 11.49
C TYR A 2 -5.33 11.88 10.64
N LYS A 3 -5.39 12.01 9.30
CA LYS A 3 -6.06 11.03 8.43
C LYS A 3 -5.40 9.64 8.45
N TYR A 4 -4.10 9.57 8.77
CA TYR A 4 -3.32 8.33 8.79
C TYR A 4 -3.60 7.46 10.01
N ASN A 5 -3.86 8.08 11.16
CA ASN A 5 -4.13 7.36 12.39
C ASN A 5 -5.52 6.71 12.38
N SER A 6 -6.50 7.35 11.72
CA SER A 6 -7.88 6.83 11.62
C SER A 6 -7.98 5.56 10.77
N ILE A 7 -7.22 5.45 9.68
CA ILE A 7 -7.25 4.26 8.81
C ILE A 7 -6.44 3.10 9.42
N ASN A 8 -5.32 3.40 10.09
CA ASN A 8 -4.56 2.40 10.85
C ASN A 8 -5.44 1.72 11.91
N ALA A 9 -6.25 2.50 12.63
CA ALA A 9 -7.19 1.98 13.63
C ALA A 9 -8.31 1.11 13.02
N GLN A 10 -8.71 1.36 11.77
CA GLN A 10 -9.71 0.54 11.09
C GLN A 10 -9.14 -0.80 10.57
N LEU A 11 -7.83 -0.88 10.32
CA LEU A 11 -7.17 -2.06 9.75
C LEU A 11 -6.62 -3.02 10.81
N VAL A 12 -6.51 -2.61 12.08
CA VAL A 12 -5.97 -3.42 13.18
C VAL A 12 -6.86 -3.30 14.41
N ASP A 13 -7.35 -4.44 14.93
CA ASP A 13 -7.97 -4.53 16.24
C ASP A 13 -6.86 -4.75 17.29
N GLY A 14 -6.62 -3.73 18.11
CA GLY A 14 -5.80 -3.84 19.32
C GLY A 14 -4.29 -3.70 19.12
N ASN A 15 -3.72 -2.70 19.81
CA ASN A 15 -2.31 -2.55 20.17
C ASN A 15 -1.24 -2.62 19.07
N LYS A 16 -0.85 -1.43 18.56
CA LYS A 16 0.53 -1.10 18.14
C LYS A 16 1.24 -2.06 17.16
N ASP A 17 0.52 -2.83 16.36
CA ASP A 17 1.14 -3.72 15.37
C ASP A 17 1.61 -2.95 14.11
N THR A 18 2.66 -2.14 14.24
CA THR A 18 3.36 -1.50 13.10
C THR A 18 3.93 -2.50 12.09
N GLY A 19 4.00 -3.79 12.45
CA GLY A 19 4.46 -4.89 11.60
C GLY A 19 3.39 -5.51 10.70
N SER A 20 2.09 -5.24 10.91
CA SER A 20 1.02 -5.90 10.16
C SER A 20 1.14 -5.64 8.65
N THR A 21 1.00 -6.70 7.85
CA THR A 21 1.04 -6.65 6.38
C THR A 21 0.07 -5.58 5.82
N ALA A 22 -1.09 -5.41 6.47
CA ALA A 22 -2.10 -4.41 6.12
C ALA A 22 -1.57 -2.97 6.21
N ILE A 23 -0.91 -2.66 7.34
CA ILE A 23 -0.33 -1.34 7.61
C ILE A 23 0.82 -1.07 6.65
N GLN A 24 1.65 -2.06 6.36
CA GLN A 24 2.73 -1.91 5.37
C GLN A 24 2.17 -1.60 3.97
N ILE A 25 1.10 -2.27 3.54
CA ILE A 25 0.43 -2.00 2.25
C ILE A 25 -0.14 -0.57 2.24
N TYR A 26 -0.73 -0.14 3.34
CA TYR A 26 -1.25 1.22 3.51
C TYR A 26 -0.14 2.28 3.32
N TYR A 27 0.97 2.17 4.07
CA TYR A 27 2.08 3.12 3.95
C TYR A 27 2.71 3.12 2.55
N LEU A 28 2.92 1.95 1.96
CA LEU A 28 3.45 1.85 0.59
C LEU A 28 2.51 2.53 -0.42
N THR A 29 1.20 2.36 -0.26
CA THR A 29 0.21 2.99 -1.15
C THR A 29 0.29 4.51 -1.05
N HIS A 30 0.42 5.07 0.15
CA HIS A 30 0.61 6.51 0.33
C HIS A 30 1.93 7.02 -0.26
N GLN A 31 3.03 6.29 -0.10
CA GLN A 31 4.30 6.66 -0.72
C GLN A 31 4.23 6.62 -2.25
N ILE A 32 3.57 5.61 -2.81
CA ILE A 32 3.32 5.50 -4.25
C ILE A 32 2.54 6.71 -4.74
N LEU A 33 1.43 7.07 -4.10
CA LEU A 33 0.62 8.23 -4.49
C LEU A 33 1.43 9.54 -4.45
N LYS A 34 2.17 9.77 -3.36
CA LYS A 34 3.03 10.96 -3.22
C LYS A 34 4.10 11.03 -4.32
N LEU A 35 4.74 9.90 -4.61
CA LEU A 35 5.81 9.84 -5.60
C LEU A 35 5.26 9.92 -7.04
N THR A 36 4.09 9.35 -7.29
CA THR A 36 3.37 9.51 -8.56
C THR A 36 3.08 10.99 -8.82
N SER A 37 2.50 11.72 -7.87
CA SER A 37 2.24 13.17 -8.04
C SER A 37 3.52 13.99 -8.22
N HIS A 38 4.63 13.61 -7.55
CA HIS A 38 5.92 14.26 -7.78
C HIS A 38 6.44 14.02 -9.21
N LEU A 39 6.27 12.81 -9.73
CA LEU A 39 6.74 12.45 -11.07
C LEU A 39 5.87 13.03 -12.19
N GLU A 40 4.63 13.43 -11.90
CA GLU A 40 3.77 14.18 -12.84
C GLU A 40 4.39 15.54 -13.17
N SER A 41 4.99 16.24 -12.20
CA SER A 41 5.70 17.51 -12.45
C SER A 41 7.17 17.33 -12.82
N HIS A 42 7.78 16.19 -12.46
CA HIS A 42 9.19 15.88 -12.73
C HIS A 42 9.34 14.61 -13.57
N SER A 43 8.83 14.67 -14.80
CA SER A 43 8.79 13.53 -15.72
C SER A 43 10.17 13.04 -16.16
N GLU A 44 11.25 13.78 -15.91
CA GLU A 44 12.63 13.39 -16.22
C GLU A 44 13.37 12.75 -15.03
N ASP A 45 12.79 12.69 -13.83
CA ASP A 45 13.43 12.02 -12.71
C ASP A 45 13.36 10.49 -12.85
N TYR A 46 14.39 9.92 -13.50
CA TYR A 46 14.53 8.48 -13.73
C TYR A 46 14.83 7.71 -12.44
N SER A 47 15.53 8.34 -11.48
CA SER A 47 15.88 7.73 -10.19
C SER A 47 14.64 7.51 -9.34
N SER A 48 13.78 8.53 -9.24
CA SER A 48 12.50 8.44 -8.56
C SER A 48 11.54 7.48 -9.25
N ARG A 49 11.48 7.45 -10.59
CA ARG A 49 10.70 6.44 -11.34
C ARG A 49 11.15 5.01 -11.03
N ARG A 50 12.46 4.77 -10.91
CA ARG A 50 12.97 3.46 -10.49
C ARG A 50 12.55 3.11 -9.05
N GLY A 51 12.60 4.09 -8.14
CA GLY A 51 12.08 3.94 -6.78
C GLY A 51 10.60 3.57 -6.74
N LEU A 52 9.78 4.26 -7.53
CA LEU A 52 8.34 4.00 -7.67
C LEU A 52 8.07 2.55 -8.11
N ARG A 53 8.79 2.06 -9.13
CA ARG A 53 8.65 0.67 -9.59
C ARG A 53 8.97 -0.35 -8.49
N LYS A 54 10.01 -0.10 -7.68
CA LYS A 54 10.36 -0.96 -6.53
C LYS A 54 9.24 -0.97 -5.49
N LEU A 55 8.66 0.19 -5.17
CA LEU A 55 7.55 0.30 -4.22
C LEU A 55 6.31 -0.45 -4.72
N LEU A 56 5.95 -0.30 -6.00
CA LEU A 56 4.86 -1.03 -6.63
C LEU A 56 5.05 -2.55 -6.53
N GLY A 57 6.25 -3.04 -6.84
CA GLY A 57 6.59 -4.46 -6.72
C GLY A 57 6.52 -4.98 -5.29
N LYS A 58 7.00 -4.21 -4.30
CA LYS A 58 6.91 -4.57 -2.87
C LYS A 58 5.45 -4.66 -2.42
N ARG A 59 4.62 -3.67 -2.79
CA ARG A 59 3.19 -3.67 -2.46
C ARG A 59 2.48 -4.88 -3.08
N LYS A 60 2.77 -5.21 -4.35
CA LYS A 60 2.22 -6.39 -5.04
C LYS A 60 2.52 -7.68 -4.27
N ARG A 61 3.77 -7.90 -3.83
CA ARG A 61 4.15 -9.09 -3.06
C ARG A 61 3.42 -9.19 -1.72
N LEU A 62 3.29 -8.07 -0.99
CA LEU A 62 2.57 -8.05 0.28
C LEU A 62 1.06 -8.32 0.08
N LEU A 63 0.46 -7.82 -0.99
CA LEU A 63 -0.94 -8.12 -1.32
C LEU A 63 -1.15 -9.60 -1.65
N ILE A 64 -0.22 -10.24 -2.37
CA ILE A 64 -0.27 -11.68 -2.64
C ILE A 64 -0.19 -12.46 -1.33
N TYR A 65 0.84 -12.18 -0.51
CA TYR A 65 1.02 -12.82 0.80
C TYR A 65 -0.22 -12.68 1.70
N LEU A 66 -0.80 -11.48 1.73
CA LEU A 66 -2.03 -11.23 2.50
C LEU A 66 -3.23 -12.00 1.93
N SER A 67 -3.35 -12.10 0.61
CA SER A 67 -4.43 -12.86 -0.04
C SER A 67 -4.34 -14.36 0.25
N ASP A 68 -3.12 -14.91 0.37
CA ASP A 68 -2.90 -16.32 0.66
C ASP A 68 -3.15 -16.66 2.14
N GLY A 69 -2.80 -15.76 3.06
CA GLY A 69 -2.95 -15.99 4.50
C GLY A 69 -4.30 -15.56 5.07
N ASN A 70 -4.87 -14.44 4.61
CA ASN A 70 -6.11 -13.88 5.16
C ASN A 70 -6.92 -13.13 4.10
N ALA A 71 -7.79 -13.87 3.41
CA ALA A 71 -8.65 -13.34 2.36
C ALA A 71 -9.62 -12.24 2.84
N ALA A 72 -10.13 -12.33 4.07
CA ALA A 72 -11.03 -11.33 4.65
C ALA A 72 -10.31 -9.99 4.85
N LEU A 73 -9.09 -10.03 5.40
CA LEU A 73 -8.27 -8.85 5.59
C LEU A 73 -7.82 -8.27 4.24
N TYR A 74 -7.47 -9.10 3.26
CA TYR A 74 -7.18 -8.66 1.89
C TYR A 74 -8.36 -7.89 1.26
N ALA A 75 -9.57 -8.42 1.35
CA ALA A 75 -10.77 -7.77 0.83
C ALA A 75 -11.02 -6.41 1.53
N LYS A 76 -10.83 -6.36 2.85
CA LYS A 76 -10.92 -5.13 3.65
C LYS A 76 -9.89 -4.10 3.19
N VAL A 77 -8.62 -4.50 3.05
CA VAL A 77 -7.53 -3.61 2.60
C VAL A 77 -7.78 -3.06 1.20
N ILE A 78 -8.22 -3.90 0.26
CA ILE A 78 -8.56 -3.46 -1.11
C ILE A 78 -9.69 -2.44 -1.09
N LYS A 79 -10.76 -2.72 -0.34
CA LYS A 79 -11.92 -1.83 -0.24
C LYS A 79 -11.55 -0.50 0.39
N THR A 80 -10.77 -0.51 1.47
CA THR A 80 -10.36 0.70 2.18
C THR A 80 -9.38 1.56 1.36
N LEU A 81 -8.45 0.94 0.66
CA LEU A 81 -7.41 1.65 -0.10
C LEU A 81 -7.78 1.94 -1.56
N GLY A 82 -8.89 1.41 -2.06
CA GLY A 82 -9.29 1.57 -3.47
C GLY A 82 -8.28 1.00 -4.47
N ILE A 83 -7.51 -0.02 -4.07
CA ILE A 83 -6.49 -0.63 -4.93
C ILE A 83 -7.17 -1.60 -5.89
N ARG A 84 -6.84 -1.52 -7.18
CA ARG A 84 -7.32 -2.51 -8.17
C ARG A 84 -6.89 -3.92 -7.74
N SER A 85 -7.87 -4.83 -7.66
CA SER A 85 -7.63 -6.23 -7.29
C SER A 85 -6.55 -6.86 -8.16
N LEU A 86 -5.69 -7.68 -7.55
CA LEU A 86 -4.61 -8.35 -8.27
C LEU A 86 -5.20 -9.30 -9.31
N GLN A 87 -4.90 -9.09 -10.59
CA GLN A 87 -4.99 -10.17 -11.57
C GLN A 87 -3.70 -11.00 -11.44
N ARG A 88 -3.84 -12.24 -10.98
CA ARG A 88 -2.73 -13.21 -11.00
C ARG A 88 -2.47 -13.53 -12.48
N PRO A 89 -1.21 -13.43 -12.95
CA PRO A 89 -0.85 -13.88 -14.29
C PRO A 89 -1.01 -15.40 -14.41
#